data_AF-A0A328SE36-F1
#
_entry.id   AF-A0A328SE36-F1
#
_cell.length_a   1.000
_cell.length_b   1.000
_cell.length_c   1.000
_cell.angle_alpha   90.00
_cell.angle_beta   90.00
_cell.angle_gamma   90.00
#
_symmetry.space_group_name_H-M   'P 1'
#
loop_
_entity.id
_entity.type
_entity.pdbx_description
1 polymer ?
#
loop_
_entity_poly.entity_id
_entity_poly.type
_entity_poly.pdbx_seq_one_letter_code
_entity_poly.pdbx_strand_id
1 'polypeptide(L)'
;MSAHMLKSTTGDVEGQLDRISKQAIHNLSKYSYDNVYVVSNSTKTLRSLIQNGINNLTDDYSKRGILINCTIINIYPADDPFSFDVYYRIYSTFVNDSSKHIQSNNMITVSIVDSSYPVYDVYPLFRSQVRTVNDSYIYNDVDVVYDNAASGLFIRRCPYDDYTSHANSNITFLDCLNNHYYHLSHDGLCIFCRLENRSTCPHNGLETFIIPSLRVNQSTSSIDHVYFNESADGHYNGSLRDFNDSFIYLDDAHGGKYGF
;
A
#
# COMPACT_ATOMS: atom_id res chain seq x y z
N MET A 1 21.57 -37.31 -4.66
CA MET A 1 20.63 -36.34 -4.05
C MET A 1 19.24 -36.95 -3.99
N SER A 2 18.44 -36.67 -2.96
CA SER A 2 17.14 -37.33 -2.72
C SER A 2 15.94 -36.44 -3.08
N ALA A 3 14.80 -37.04 -3.44
CA ALA A 3 13.57 -36.28 -3.73
C ALA A 3 13.13 -35.37 -2.56
N HIS A 4 13.43 -35.76 -1.32
CA HIS A 4 13.21 -34.95 -0.13
C HIS A 4 14.00 -33.64 -0.17
N MET A 5 15.27 -33.68 -0.56
CA MET A 5 16.13 -32.50 -0.67
C MET A 5 15.62 -31.53 -1.75
N LEU A 6 15.15 -32.05 -2.89
CA LEU A 6 14.54 -31.22 -3.92
C LEU A 6 13.30 -30.51 -3.38
N LYS A 7 12.39 -31.26 -2.73
CA LYS A 7 11.17 -30.71 -2.12
C LYS A 7 11.46 -29.66 -1.05
N SER A 8 12.42 -29.89 -0.15
CA SER A 8 12.73 -28.91 0.90
C SER A 8 13.33 -27.63 0.34
N THR A 9 14.16 -27.72 -0.71
CA THR A 9 14.81 -26.55 -1.31
C THR A 9 13.81 -25.74 -2.14
N THR A 10 12.92 -26.40 -2.90
CA THR A 10 11.80 -25.74 -3.57
C THR A 10 10.90 -25.03 -2.54
N GLY A 11 10.58 -25.72 -1.44
CA GLY A 11 9.75 -25.15 -0.37
C GLY A 11 10.38 -23.97 0.34
N ASP A 12 11.72 -23.92 0.45
CA ASP A 12 12.41 -22.73 0.99
C ASP A 12 12.21 -21.50 0.09
N VAL A 13 12.40 -21.65 -1.23
CA VAL A 13 12.16 -20.55 -2.19
C VAL A 13 10.72 -20.06 -2.09
N GLU A 14 9.75 -20.97 -2.06
CA GLU A 14 8.33 -20.62 -1.89
C GLU A 14 8.09 -19.91 -0.54
N GLY A 15 8.71 -20.38 0.54
CA GLY A 15 8.61 -19.77 1.87
C GLY A 15 9.24 -18.37 1.96
N GLN A 16 10.18 -18.02 1.09
CA GLN A 16 10.82 -16.70 1.05
C GLN A 16 10.08 -15.67 0.17
N LEU A 17 9.16 -16.11 -0.70
CA LEU A 17 8.48 -15.22 -1.65
C LEU A 17 7.73 -14.07 -0.97
N ASP A 18 7.00 -14.32 0.13
CA ASP A 18 6.28 -13.27 0.87
C ASP A 18 7.24 -12.18 1.35
N ARG A 19 8.31 -12.57 2.05
CA ARG A 19 9.32 -11.64 2.57
C ARG A 19 10.00 -10.85 1.46
N ILE A 20 10.41 -11.50 0.37
CA ILE A 20 11.05 -10.84 -0.78
C ILE A 20 10.08 -9.84 -1.42
N SER A 21 8.80 -10.21 -1.53
CA SER A 21 7.76 -9.35 -2.11
C SER A 21 7.48 -8.11 -1.26
N LYS A 22 7.37 -8.28 0.06
CA LYS A 22 7.24 -7.17 1.03
C LYS A 22 8.44 -6.23 0.97
N GLN A 23 9.65 -6.79 0.98
CA GLN A 23 10.87 -5.99 0.84
C GLN A 23 10.92 -5.23 -0.48
N ALA A 24 10.46 -5.83 -1.58
CA ALA A 24 10.45 -5.20 -2.89
C ALA A 24 9.48 -4.01 -2.97
N ILE A 25 8.25 -4.11 -2.44
CA ILE A 25 7.29 -2.99 -2.44
C ILE A 25 7.73 -1.88 -1.47
N HIS A 26 8.30 -2.24 -0.32
CA HIS A 26 8.93 -1.28 0.59
C HIS A 26 10.03 -0.49 -0.12
N ASN A 27 10.98 -1.18 -0.76
CA ASN A 27 12.07 -0.54 -1.47
C ASN A 27 11.59 0.33 -2.64
N LEU A 28 10.57 -0.11 -3.38
CA LEU A 28 9.99 0.66 -4.48
C LEU A 28 9.33 1.95 -3.98
N SER A 29 8.46 1.85 -2.96
CA SER A 29 7.79 3.02 -2.38
C SER A 29 8.78 3.96 -1.71
N LYS A 30 9.78 3.43 -1.00
CA LYS A 30 10.87 4.23 -0.42
C LYS A 30 11.69 4.95 -1.47
N TYR A 31 12.09 4.28 -2.55
CA TYR A 31 12.83 4.92 -3.64
C TYR A 31 12.00 6.05 -4.27
N SER A 32 10.71 5.80 -4.49
CA SER A 32 9.76 6.79 -4.99
C SER A 32 9.63 8.00 -4.07
N TYR A 33 9.55 7.77 -2.75
CA TYR A 33 9.55 8.79 -1.71
C TYR A 33 10.86 9.61 -1.69
N ASP A 34 12.01 8.95 -1.54
CA ASP A 34 13.32 9.60 -1.38
C ASP A 34 13.71 10.47 -2.59
N ASN A 35 13.25 10.09 -3.78
CA ASN A 35 13.62 10.75 -5.05
C ASN A 35 12.48 11.56 -5.67
N VAL A 36 11.30 11.61 -5.03
CA VAL A 36 10.07 12.20 -5.59
C VAL A 36 9.81 11.67 -7.01
N TYR A 37 9.92 10.35 -7.17
CA TYR A 37 9.89 9.68 -8.46
C TYR A 37 8.55 8.98 -8.70
N VAL A 38 7.81 9.44 -9.71
CA VAL A 38 6.59 8.78 -10.19
C VAL A 38 6.96 7.52 -10.97
N VAL A 39 6.48 6.37 -10.51
CA VAL A 39 6.76 5.08 -11.16
C VAL A 39 5.87 4.94 -12.38
N SER A 40 6.40 4.77 -13.59
CA SER A 40 5.54 4.73 -14.79
C SER A 40 4.72 3.44 -14.96
N ASN A 41 5.23 2.32 -14.43
CA ASN A 41 4.53 1.02 -14.44
C ASN A 41 4.96 0.24 -13.20
N SER A 42 4.19 0.41 -12.13
CA SER A 42 4.52 -0.07 -10.79
C SER A 42 4.55 -1.59 -10.71
N THR A 43 3.60 -2.29 -11.34
CA THR A 43 3.54 -3.76 -11.34
C THR A 43 4.72 -4.38 -12.10
N LYS A 44 5.10 -3.82 -13.25
CA LYS A 44 6.28 -4.29 -14.01
C LYS A 44 7.59 -4.06 -13.24
N THR A 45 7.73 -2.88 -12.62
CA THR A 45 8.91 -2.55 -11.82
C THR A 45 9.00 -3.47 -10.60
N LEU A 46 7.91 -3.62 -9.86
CA LEU A 46 7.85 -4.50 -8.70
C LEU A 46 8.15 -5.96 -9.06
N ARG A 47 7.58 -6.46 -10.17
CA ARG A 47 7.88 -7.81 -10.69
C ARG A 47 9.37 -8.01 -10.92
N SER A 48 10.05 -7.01 -11.46
CA SER A 48 11.49 -7.08 -11.71
C SER A 48 12.30 -7.08 -10.41
N LEU A 49 11.87 -6.31 -9.40
CA LEU A 49 12.50 -6.31 -8.07
C LEU A 49 12.34 -7.65 -7.35
N ILE A 50 11.13 -8.23 -7.38
CA ILE A 50 10.87 -9.56 -6.79
C ILE A 50 11.68 -10.63 -7.53
N GLN A 51 11.70 -10.60 -8.87
CA GLN A 51 12.48 -11.54 -9.67
C GLN A 51 13.97 -11.48 -9.32
N ASN A 52 14.53 -10.28 -9.13
CA ASN A 52 15.93 -10.12 -8.72
C ASN A 52 16.19 -10.70 -7.32
N GLY A 53 15.28 -10.46 -6.37
CA GLY A 53 15.38 -11.05 -5.03
C GLY A 53 15.36 -12.59 -5.05
N ILE A 54 14.52 -13.17 -5.92
CA ILE A 54 14.44 -14.62 -6.11
C ILE A 54 15.68 -15.17 -6.82
N ASN A 55 16.17 -14.52 -7.88
CA ASN A 55 17.38 -14.95 -8.58
C ASN A 55 18.57 -15.04 -7.62
N ASN A 56 18.76 -14.00 -6.79
CA ASN A 56 19.81 -13.98 -5.77
C ASN A 56 19.68 -15.15 -4.77
N LEU A 57 18.46 -15.50 -4.37
CA LEU A 57 18.21 -16.65 -3.50
C LEU A 57 18.54 -17.98 -4.21
N THR A 58 18.11 -18.14 -5.47
CA THR A 58 18.27 -19.39 -6.22
C THR A 58 19.70 -19.66 -6.66
N ASP A 59 20.52 -18.62 -6.85
CA ASP A 59 21.92 -18.76 -7.24
C ASP A 59 22.73 -19.58 -6.22
N ASP A 60 22.38 -19.50 -4.94
CA ASP A 60 23.04 -20.29 -3.89
C ASP A 60 22.67 -21.79 -3.91
N TYR A 61 21.50 -22.14 -4.46
CA TYR A 61 21.09 -23.54 -4.60
C TYR A 61 21.78 -24.25 -5.76
N SER A 62 22.14 -23.51 -6.81
CA SER A 62 22.90 -24.06 -7.93
C SER A 62 24.23 -24.66 -7.48
N LYS A 63 24.92 -23.98 -6.54
CA LYS A 63 26.19 -24.43 -5.92
C LYS A 63 26.04 -25.73 -5.12
N ARG A 64 24.81 -26.09 -4.73
CA ARG A 64 24.46 -27.31 -3.98
C ARG A 64 23.93 -28.43 -4.89
N GLY A 65 24.00 -28.25 -6.21
CA GLY A 65 23.59 -29.26 -7.20
C GLY A 65 22.09 -29.27 -7.53
N ILE A 66 21.35 -28.23 -7.14
CA ILE A 66 19.91 -28.07 -7.40
C ILE A 66 19.70 -26.83 -8.26
N LEU A 67 19.05 -27.00 -9.40
CA LEU A 67 18.61 -25.90 -10.26
C LEU A 67 17.18 -25.54 -9.89
N ILE A 68 16.96 -24.31 -9.44
CA ILE A 68 15.63 -23.76 -9.23
C ILE A 68 15.47 -22.55 -10.13
N ASN A 69 14.51 -22.63 -11.04
CA ASN A 69 14.04 -21.49 -11.81
C ASN A 69 12.66 -21.12 -11.29
N CYS A 70 12.58 -20.03 -10.53
CA CYS A 70 11.34 -19.42 -10.12
C CYS A 70 11.14 -18.13 -10.91
N THR A 71 10.12 -18.11 -11.77
CA THR A 71 9.78 -16.97 -12.63
C THR A 71 8.53 -16.30 -12.08
N ILE A 72 8.62 -15.00 -11.79
CA ILE A 72 7.46 -14.18 -11.47
C ILE A 72 6.74 -13.83 -12.77
N ILE A 73 5.53 -14.37 -12.92
CA ILE A 73 4.72 -14.23 -14.13
C ILE A 73 4.09 -12.84 -14.16
N ASN A 74 3.32 -12.52 -13.11
CA ASN A 74 2.62 -11.25 -13.02
C ASN A 74 2.36 -10.82 -11.57
N ILE A 75 2.01 -9.54 -11.43
CA ILE A 75 1.55 -8.92 -10.19
C ILE A 75 0.24 -8.21 -10.48
N TYR A 76 -0.76 -8.43 -9.62
CA TYR A 76 -2.03 -7.75 -9.69
C TYR A 76 -2.41 -7.14 -8.34
N PRO A 77 -3.16 -6.02 -8.32
CA PRO A 77 -3.88 -5.63 -7.11
C PRO A 77 -4.81 -6.77 -6.67
N ALA A 78 -4.87 -7.01 -5.35
CA ALA A 78 -5.83 -7.94 -4.77
C ALA A 78 -7.17 -7.22 -4.52
N ASP A 79 -8.22 -7.99 -4.20
CA ASP A 79 -9.53 -7.43 -3.82
C ASP A 79 -9.46 -6.59 -2.54
N ASP A 80 -8.60 -7.01 -1.60
CA ASP A 80 -8.20 -6.23 -0.42
C ASP A 80 -7.11 -5.23 -0.84
N PRO A 81 -7.37 -3.90 -0.78
CA PRO A 81 -6.41 -2.88 -1.20
C PRO A 81 -5.15 -2.81 -0.32
N PHE A 82 -5.14 -3.49 0.83
CA PHE A 82 -3.96 -3.67 1.68
C PHE A 82 -3.08 -4.85 1.27
N SER A 83 -3.34 -5.45 0.10
CA SER A 83 -2.57 -6.58 -0.42
C SER A 83 -2.42 -6.55 -1.95
N PHE A 84 -1.51 -7.37 -2.47
CA PHE A 84 -1.38 -7.65 -3.89
C PHE A 84 -1.02 -9.11 -4.14
N ASP A 85 -1.38 -9.62 -5.32
CA ASP A 85 -1.15 -11.01 -5.69
C ASP A 85 0.09 -11.15 -6.56
N VAL A 86 0.94 -12.12 -6.24
CA VAL A 86 2.15 -12.48 -6.99
C VAL A 86 1.95 -13.86 -7.59
N TYR A 87 1.83 -13.91 -8.92
CA TYR A 87 1.73 -15.15 -9.68
C TYR A 87 3.12 -15.59 -10.12
N TYR A 88 3.47 -16.84 -9.84
CA TYR A 88 4.79 -17.36 -10.14
C TYR A 88 4.73 -18.80 -10.67
N ARG A 89 5.79 -19.17 -11.41
CA ARG A 89 6.07 -20.53 -11.83
C ARG A 89 7.38 -20.96 -11.21
N ILE A 90 7.41 -22.15 -10.61
CA ILE A 90 8.65 -22.75 -10.16
C ILE A 90 8.92 -24.02 -10.94
N TYR A 91 10.18 -24.20 -11.35
CA TYR A 91 10.72 -25.43 -11.89
C TYR A 91 11.99 -25.75 -11.13
N SER A 92 12.05 -26.92 -10.49
CA SER A 92 13.18 -27.36 -9.69
C SER A 92 13.67 -28.71 -10.16
N THR A 93 14.98 -28.90 -10.29
CA THR A 93 15.57 -30.19 -10.67
C THR A 93 17.01 -30.34 -10.16
N PHE A 94 17.63 -31.51 -10.32
CA PHE A 94 19.05 -31.68 -10.04
C PHE A 94 19.90 -31.35 -11.26
N VAL A 95 21.06 -30.71 -11.06
CA VAL A 95 21.99 -30.34 -12.14
C VAL A 95 22.34 -31.53 -13.05
N ASN A 96 22.50 -32.72 -12.47
CA ASN A 96 22.92 -33.94 -13.17
C ASN A 96 21.79 -34.97 -13.38
N ASP A 97 20.55 -34.66 -12.99
CA ASP A 97 19.43 -35.60 -13.09
C ASP A 97 18.10 -34.85 -13.21
N SER A 98 17.68 -34.65 -14.47
CA SER A 98 16.41 -33.98 -14.80
C SER A 98 15.18 -34.88 -14.71
N SER A 99 15.36 -36.20 -14.50
CA SER A 99 14.24 -37.14 -14.39
C SER A 99 13.38 -36.85 -13.16
N LYS A 100 13.98 -36.26 -12.12
CA LYS A 100 13.30 -35.76 -10.92
C LYS A 100 13.16 -34.25 -11.02
N HIS A 101 11.92 -33.81 -11.11
CA HIS A 101 11.62 -32.39 -11.15
C HIS A 101 10.35 -32.07 -10.36
N ILE A 102 10.25 -30.82 -9.93
CA ILE A 102 9.03 -30.21 -9.39
C ILE A 102 8.68 -29.08 -10.32
N GLN A 103 7.41 -29.00 -10.71
CA GLN A 103 6.89 -27.88 -11.47
C GLN A 103 5.51 -27.52 -10.96
N SER A 104 5.29 -26.24 -10.69
CA SER A 104 3.98 -25.70 -10.33
C SER A 104 3.82 -24.26 -10.80
N ASN A 105 2.57 -23.86 -10.98
CA ASN A 105 2.18 -22.45 -11.07
C ASN A 105 1.34 -22.16 -9.84
N ASN A 106 1.71 -21.13 -9.10
CA ASN A 106 1.14 -20.82 -7.80
C ASN A 106 0.92 -19.29 -7.70
N MET A 107 0.22 -18.89 -6.65
CA MET A 107 -0.06 -17.51 -6.30
C MET A 107 0.14 -17.35 -4.80
N ILE A 108 0.73 -16.23 -4.39
CA ILE A 108 0.66 -15.75 -3.00
C ILE A 108 0.02 -14.37 -2.97
N THR A 109 -0.69 -14.08 -1.89
CA THR A 109 -1.21 -12.75 -1.57
C THR A 109 -0.29 -12.12 -0.53
N VAL A 110 0.22 -10.92 -0.82
CA VAL A 110 1.25 -10.23 -0.05
C VAL A 110 0.65 -8.96 0.55
N SER A 111 0.73 -8.84 1.87
CA SER A 111 0.25 -7.65 2.59
C SER A 111 1.24 -6.49 2.49
N ILE A 112 0.72 -5.26 2.35
CA ILE A 112 1.50 -4.01 2.34
C ILE A 112 1.60 -3.32 3.70
N VAL A 113 0.95 -3.86 4.74
CA VAL A 113 0.89 -3.27 6.09
C VAL A 113 1.81 -3.98 7.10
N ASP A 114 2.97 -4.46 6.63
CA ASP A 114 3.97 -5.13 7.46
C ASP A 114 4.89 -4.11 8.13
N SER A 115 4.99 -4.12 9.46
CA SER A 115 5.81 -3.17 10.22
C SER A 115 7.32 -3.32 9.98
N SER A 116 7.77 -4.48 9.52
CA SER A 116 9.18 -4.69 9.14
C SER A 116 9.50 -4.14 7.75
N TYR A 117 8.47 -3.91 6.92
CA TYR A 117 8.59 -3.43 5.55
C TYR A 117 7.53 -2.36 5.27
N PRO A 118 7.55 -1.22 5.99
CA PRO A 118 6.48 -0.22 5.90
C PRO A 118 6.40 0.39 4.51
N VAL A 119 5.22 0.41 3.90
CA VAL A 119 5.02 0.98 2.56
C VAL A 119 4.69 2.46 2.67
N TYR A 120 5.45 3.30 1.97
CA TYR A 120 5.25 4.76 1.94
C TYR A 120 4.04 5.10 1.07
N ASP A 121 3.15 5.95 1.57
CA ASP A 121 2.15 6.61 0.71
C ASP A 121 2.83 7.79 0.01
N VAL A 122 3.21 7.59 -1.25
CA VAL A 122 3.89 8.62 -2.04
C VAL A 122 2.92 9.59 -2.69
N TYR A 123 1.60 9.33 -2.62
CA TYR A 123 0.62 10.12 -3.34
C TYR A 123 0.58 11.60 -2.89
N PRO A 124 0.64 11.94 -1.58
CA PRO A 124 0.74 13.33 -1.15
C PRO A 124 1.94 14.10 -1.73
N LEU A 125 3.10 13.44 -1.91
CA LEU A 125 4.29 14.07 -2.51
C LEU A 125 4.08 14.50 -3.96
N PHE A 126 3.20 13.80 -4.69
CA PHE A 126 2.92 14.11 -6.09
C PHE A 126 1.80 15.13 -6.25
N ARG A 127 0.95 15.29 -5.23
CA ARG A 127 -0.29 16.06 -5.31
C ARG A 127 -0.27 17.37 -4.54
N SER A 128 0.60 17.51 -3.55
CA SER A 128 0.69 18.72 -2.73
C SER A 128 2.14 19.02 -2.34
N GLN A 129 2.36 20.21 -1.79
CA GLN A 129 3.63 20.58 -1.19
C GLN A 129 3.63 20.08 0.25
N VAL A 130 4.39 19.03 0.53
CA VAL A 130 4.46 18.42 1.85
C VAL A 130 5.90 18.34 2.35
N ARG A 131 6.05 18.34 3.68
CA ARG A 131 7.29 18.00 4.38
C ARG A 131 7.02 16.88 5.37
N THR A 132 8.02 16.07 5.69
CA THR A 132 7.83 14.94 6.62
C THR A 132 8.31 15.29 8.02
N VAL A 133 7.50 15.00 9.04
CA VAL A 133 7.83 15.10 10.46
C VAL A 133 7.23 13.92 11.20
N ASN A 134 8.04 13.17 11.96
CA ASN A 134 7.60 12.08 12.84
C ASN A 134 6.59 11.12 12.18
N ASP A 135 6.95 10.54 11.04
CA ASP A 135 6.11 9.61 10.26
C ASP A 135 4.78 10.18 9.74
N SER A 136 4.67 11.50 9.64
CA SER A 136 3.53 12.19 9.05
C SER A 136 3.97 13.18 7.97
N TYR A 137 3.14 13.34 6.95
CA TYR A 137 3.20 14.50 6.07
C TYR A 137 2.60 15.70 6.78
N ILE A 138 3.27 16.84 6.68
CA ILE A 138 2.76 18.15 7.03
C ILE A 138 2.64 18.96 5.75
N TYR A 139 1.43 19.43 5.48
CA TYR A 139 1.07 20.14 4.25
C TYR A 139 1.48 21.60 4.34
N ASN A 140 1.91 22.17 3.22
CA ASN A 140 2.14 23.59 3.01
C ASN A 140 1.21 24.03 1.88
N ASP A 141 -0.01 24.40 2.25
CA ASP A 141 -1.10 24.63 1.31
C ASP A 141 -1.53 26.10 1.26
N VAL A 142 -2.09 26.51 0.13
CA VAL A 142 -2.67 27.85 -0.02
C VAL A 142 -4.03 27.95 0.67
N ASP A 143 -4.74 26.84 0.83
CA ASP A 143 -5.92 26.74 1.68
C ASP A 143 -5.50 26.74 3.14
N VAL A 144 -5.83 27.82 3.85
CA VAL A 144 -5.52 28.02 5.27
C VAL A 144 -6.05 26.91 6.19
N VAL A 145 -7.05 26.14 5.75
CA VAL A 145 -7.55 24.97 6.50
C VAL A 145 -6.57 23.81 6.45
N TYR A 146 -5.83 23.68 5.34
CA TYR A 146 -4.88 22.59 5.10
C TYR A 146 -3.41 23.02 5.19
N ASP A 147 -3.11 24.30 5.36
CA ASP A 147 -1.76 24.73 5.73
C ASP A 147 -1.39 24.20 7.13
N ASN A 148 -0.33 23.41 7.23
CA ASN A 148 0.04 22.61 8.40
C ASN A 148 -0.95 21.49 8.78
N ALA A 149 -1.84 21.08 7.88
CA ALA A 149 -2.57 19.83 8.05
C ALA A 149 -1.63 18.62 8.07
N ALA A 150 -2.13 17.48 8.55
CA ALA A 150 -1.33 16.28 8.70
C ALA A 150 -2.00 15.02 8.13
N SER A 151 -1.22 14.14 7.51
CA SER A 151 -1.63 12.79 7.12
C SER A 151 -0.48 11.80 7.33
N GLY A 152 -0.76 10.50 7.24
CA GLY A 152 0.23 9.45 7.49
C GLY A 152 1.27 9.34 6.39
N LEU A 153 2.53 9.10 6.76
CA LEU A 153 3.60 8.78 5.79
C LEU A 153 3.51 7.35 5.26
N PHE A 154 3.03 6.43 6.11
CA PHE A 154 2.99 5.00 5.83
C PHE A 154 1.55 4.50 5.75
N ILE A 155 1.31 3.56 4.83
CA ILE A 155 0.02 2.89 4.75
C ILE A 155 -0.12 1.93 5.92
N ARG A 156 -1.11 2.20 6.78
CA ARG A 156 -1.46 1.39 7.96
C ARG A 156 -2.94 1.08 7.91
N ARG A 157 -3.30 -0.20 8.06
CA ARG A 157 -4.72 -0.60 8.09
C ARG A 157 -5.35 -0.17 9.41
N CYS A 158 -6.55 0.42 9.33
CA CYS A 158 -7.36 0.67 10.52
C CYS A 158 -7.71 -0.65 11.21
N PRO A 159 -7.47 -0.80 12.53
CA PRO A 159 -7.84 -2.01 13.26
C PRO A 159 -9.35 -2.11 13.52
N TYR A 160 -10.10 -1.07 13.19
CA TYR A 160 -11.55 -1.00 13.34
C TYR A 160 -12.20 -1.33 11.98
N ASP A 161 -12.44 -2.62 11.72
CA ASP A 161 -12.92 -3.12 10.42
C ASP A 161 -14.30 -2.57 10.00
N ASP A 162 -15.11 -2.05 10.93
CA ASP A 162 -16.42 -1.45 10.64
C ASP A 162 -16.35 0.08 10.69
N TYR A 163 -16.61 0.74 9.55
CA TYR A 163 -16.69 2.19 9.47
C TYR A 163 -17.63 2.79 10.52
N THR A 164 -18.75 2.12 10.82
CA THR A 164 -19.76 2.61 11.78
C THR A 164 -19.28 2.57 13.24
N SER A 165 -18.22 1.82 13.55
CA SER A 165 -17.63 1.82 14.89
C SER A 165 -17.02 3.17 15.26
N HIS A 166 -16.70 4.00 14.26
CA HIS A 166 -16.10 5.31 14.41
C HIS A 166 -17.10 6.35 14.96
N ALA A 167 -18.35 6.39 14.48
CA ALA A 167 -19.37 7.30 15.00
C ALA A 167 -19.84 6.97 16.42
N ASN A 168 -19.75 5.71 16.82
CA ASN A 168 -20.24 5.26 18.13
C ASN A 168 -19.20 5.45 19.26
N SER A 169 -18.00 5.96 18.95
CA SER A 169 -16.92 6.11 19.91
C SER A 169 -15.92 7.19 19.47
N ASN A 170 -15.96 8.35 20.13
CA ASN A 170 -14.95 9.40 19.94
C ASN A 170 -13.53 8.88 20.20
N ILE A 171 -13.35 7.91 21.11
CA ILE A 171 -12.05 7.30 21.39
C ILE A 171 -11.54 6.54 20.16
N THR A 172 -12.41 5.75 19.53
CA THR A 172 -12.09 5.00 18.31
C THR A 172 -11.74 5.95 17.17
N PHE A 173 -12.53 7.01 16.99
CA PHE A 173 -12.29 8.01 15.96
C PHE A 173 -10.95 8.74 16.17
N LEU A 174 -10.69 9.20 17.40
CA LEU A 174 -9.45 9.89 17.74
C LEU A 174 -8.23 8.97 17.60
N ASP A 175 -8.32 7.70 17.99
CA ASP A 175 -7.24 6.74 17.75
C ASP A 175 -6.97 6.57 16.25
N CYS A 176 -8.03 6.49 15.45
CA CYS A 176 -7.91 6.40 14.00
C CYS A 176 -7.21 7.61 13.38
N LEU A 177 -7.62 8.83 13.76
CA LEU A 177 -6.97 10.06 13.31
C LEU A 177 -5.51 10.14 13.77
N ASN A 178 -5.26 9.94 15.06
CA ASN A 178 -3.92 10.09 15.64
C ASN A 178 -2.89 9.10 15.08
N ASN A 179 -3.33 7.93 14.62
CA ASN A 179 -2.47 6.93 14.01
C ASN A 179 -2.46 6.98 12.47
N HIS A 180 -3.22 7.90 11.86
CA HIS A 180 -3.35 8.07 10.42
C HIS A 180 -3.72 6.77 9.69
N TYR A 181 -4.68 6.02 10.21
CA TYR A 181 -5.07 4.77 9.58
C TYR A 181 -5.74 5.01 8.22
N TYR A 182 -5.56 4.03 7.34
CA TYR A 182 -6.20 3.94 6.05
C TYR A 182 -7.39 2.99 6.13
N HIS A 183 -8.36 3.22 5.25
CA HIS A 183 -9.56 2.40 5.11
C HIS A 183 -9.77 1.99 3.65
N LEU A 184 -10.60 0.96 3.45
CA LEU A 184 -10.95 0.46 2.11
C LEU A 184 -11.89 1.43 1.42
N SER A 185 -11.43 2.06 0.34
CA SER A 185 -12.23 3.01 -0.41
C SER A 185 -12.49 2.50 -1.82
N HIS A 186 -13.74 2.49 -2.26
CA HIS A 186 -14.07 2.21 -3.66
C HIS A 186 -13.55 3.33 -4.58
N ASP A 187 -13.63 4.58 -4.11
CA ASP A 187 -13.26 5.78 -4.87
C ASP A 187 -11.77 6.13 -4.71
N GLY A 188 -11.11 5.56 -3.69
CA GLY A 188 -9.70 5.74 -3.43
C GLY A 188 -8.79 5.02 -4.43
N LEU A 189 -7.51 5.38 -4.42
CA LEU A 189 -6.51 4.75 -5.26
C LEU A 189 -5.85 3.56 -4.57
N CYS A 190 -5.65 2.46 -5.30
CA CYS A 190 -4.81 1.36 -4.83
C CYS A 190 -3.32 1.77 -4.83
N ILE A 191 -2.47 1.00 -4.14
CA ILE A 191 -1.03 1.30 -4.02
C ILE A 191 -0.33 1.50 -5.37
N PHE A 192 -0.69 0.70 -6.39
CA PHE A 192 -0.11 0.81 -7.72
C PHE A 192 -0.50 2.13 -8.42
N CYS A 193 -1.76 2.54 -8.28
CA CYS A 193 -2.23 3.82 -8.85
C CYS A 193 -1.63 5.02 -8.11
N ARG A 194 -1.40 4.91 -6.79
CA ARG A 194 -0.69 5.91 -5.98
C ARG A 194 0.76 6.07 -6.43
N LEU A 195 1.49 4.97 -6.60
CA LEU A 195 2.89 4.96 -7.10
C LEU A 195 3.02 5.54 -8.52
N GLU A 196 1.98 5.40 -9.34
CA GLU A 196 1.91 5.88 -10.72
C GLU A 196 1.33 7.29 -10.85
N ASN A 197 1.00 7.95 -9.72
CA ASN A 197 0.36 9.26 -9.68
C ASN A 197 -0.90 9.35 -10.57
N ARG A 198 -1.73 8.30 -10.57
CA ARG A 198 -3.01 8.33 -11.29
C ARG A 198 -4.03 9.19 -10.55
N SER A 199 -5.04 9.68 -11.26
CA SER A 199 -6.20 10.36 -10.66
C SER A 199 -7.44 9.47 -10.55
N THR A 200 -7.42 8.28 -11.15
CA THR A 200 -8.50 7.29 -11.08
C THR A 200 -7.96 5.88 -10.91
N CYS A 201 -8.76 5.02 -10.28
CA CYS A 201 -8.42 3.62 -10.04
C CYS A 201 -9.60 2.71 -10.42
N PRO A 202 -9.38 1.65 -11.23
CA PRO A 202 -10.42 0.67 -11.53
C PRO A 202 -10.53 -0.44 -10.46
N HIS A 203 -9.69 -0.39 -9.42
CA HIS A 203 -9.64 -1.37 -8.34
C HIS A 203 -10.10 -0.72 -7.04
N ASN A 204 -10.49 -1.52 -6.04
CA ASN A 204 -10.61 -1.01 -4.68
C ASN A 204 -9.28 -0.38 -4.26
N GLY A 205 -9.38 0.75 -3.58
CA GLY A 205 -8.24 1.53 -3.15
C GLY A 205 -8.28 1.84 -1.67
N LEU A 206 -7.45 2.80 -1.32
CA LEU A 206 -7.23 3.23 0.05
C LEU A 206 -7.72 4.66 0.18
N GLU A 207 -8.27 5.02 1.33
CA GLU A 207 -8.46 6.41 1.74
C GLU A 207 -7.87 6.64 3.12
N THR A 208 -7.39 7.84 3.36
CA THR A 208 -6.97 8.30 4.69
C THR A 208 -7.46 9.71 4.95
N PHE A 209 -7.50 10.09 6.22
CA PHE A 209 -7.84 11.44 6.64
C PHE A 209 -6.64 12.37 6.47
N ILE A 210 -6.92 13.57 5.94
CA ILE A 210 -6.05 14.74 6.07
C ILE A 210 -6.62 15.55 7.23
N ILE A 211 -5.89 15.58 8.34
CA ILE A 211 -6.30 16.24 9.57
C ILE A 211 -6.06 17.74 9.40
N PRO A 212 -7.12 18.57 9.33
CA PRO A 212 -6.99 20.01 9.12
C PRO A 212 -6.34 20.71 10.31
N SER A 213 -5.73 21.87 10.07
CA SER A 213 -5.04 22.67 11.09
C SER A 213 -5.91 23.80 11.65
N LEU A 214 -6.86 24.31 10.84
CA LEU A 214 -7.69 25.45 11.19
C LEU A 214 -9.18 25.10 11.18
N ARG A 215 -9.85 25.49 12.27
CA ARG A 215 -11.29 25.26 12.44
C ARG A 215 -12.11 26.37 11.79
N VAL A 216 -12.80 26.01 10.73
CA VAL A 216 -13.85 26.78 10.04
C VAL A 216 -15.18 25.99 10.01
N ASN A 217 -16.28 26.62 9.58
CA ASN A 217 -17.59 25.95 9.53
C ASN A 217 -17.70 24.95 8.37
N GLN A 218 -17.03 25.20 7.25
CA GLN A 218 -17.03 24.38 6.04
C GLN A 218 -15.66 24.44 5.36
N SER A 219 -15.23 23.32 4.78
CA SER A 219 -13.95 23.19 4.06
C SER A 219 -14.09 22.22 2.89
N THR A 220 -13.10 22.17 2.01
CA THR A 220 -13.10 21.44 0.74
C THR A 220 -13.05 19.92 0.86
N SER A 221 -12.29 19.32 1.80
CA SER A 221 -12.42 17.90 2.21
C SER A 221 -11.35 17.43 3.20
N SER A 222 -11.70 16.59 4.18
CA SER A 222 -10.71 15.89 5.03
C SER A 222 -10.31 14.50 4.54
N ILE A 223 -10.75 14.06 3.36
CA ILE A 223 -10.38 12.75 2.80
C ILE A 223 -9.46 12.96 1.60
N ASP A 224 -8.37 12.19 1.56
CA ASP A 224 -7.31 12.38 0.58
C ASP A 224 -7.75 12.29 -0.89
N HIS A 225 -8.59 11.31 -1.28
CA HIS A 225 -9.02 11.17 -2.66
C HIS A 225 -9.94 12.32 -3.14
N VAL A 226 -10.60 13.01 -2.23
CA VAL A 226 -11.43 14.19 -2.52
C VAL A 226 -10.56 15.44 -2.55
N TYR A 227 -9.63 15.56 -1.60
CA TYR A 227 -8.70 16.68 -1.53
C TYR A 227 -7.72 16.72 -2.71
N PHE A 228 -7.28 15.55 -3.18
CA PHE A 228 -6.39 15.41 -4.34
C PHE A 228 -7.14 15.17 -5.66
N ASN A 229 -8.45 15.34 -5.68
CA ASN A 229 -9.20 15.23 -6.92
C ASN A 229 -8.75 16.34 -7.89
N GLU A 230 -8.69 16.04 -9.19
CA GLU A 230 -8.36 17.05 -10.21
C GLU A 230 -9.63 17.62 -10.88
N SER A 231 -10.78 16.95 -10.70
CA SER A 231 -12.05 17.41 -11.22
C SER A 231 -12.66 18.45 -10.28
N ALA A 232 -13.11 19.58 -10.84
CA ALA A 232 -13.83 20.60 -10.09
C ALA A 232 -15.08 20.04 -9.38
N ASP A 233 -15.76 19.07 -10.01
CA ASP A 233 -16.95 18.39 -9.44
C ASP A 233 -16.57 17.30 -8.41
N GLY A 234 -15.28 16.98 -8.31
CA GLY A 234 -14.72 15.99 -7.41
C GLY A 234 -14.30 16.55 -6.05
N HIS A 235 -14.29 17.87 -5.90
CA HIS A 235 -14.15 18.56 -4.61
C HIS A 235 -15.53 18.97 -4.11
N TYR A 236 -15.92 18.49 -2.94
CA TYR A 236 -17.21 18.82 -2.34
C TYR A 236 -17.05 19.18 -0.87
N ASN A 237 -17.76 20.23 -0.47
CA ASN A 237 -17.60 20.79 0.87
C ASN A 237 -18.00 19.79 1.96
N GLY A 238 -17.13 19.64 2.96
CA GLY A 238 -17.42 18.93 4.18
C GLY A 238 -17.95 19.84 5.28
N SER A 239 -18.84 19.28 6.10
CA SER A 239 -19.29 19.89 7.34
C SER A 239 -18.35 19.52 8.48
N LEU A 240 -18.15 20.45 9.42
CA LEU A 240 -17.34 20.22 10.61
C LEU A 240 -17.87 19.01 11.41
N ARG A 241 -16.96 18.12 11.80
CA ARG A 241 -17.16 17.07 12.80
C ARG A 241 -16.11 17.25 13.89
N ASP A 242 -16.57 17.50 15.12
CA ASP A 242 -15.72 17.87 16.27
C ASP A 242 -15.62 16.71 17.25
N PHE A 243 -14.39 16.41 17.69
CA PHE A 243 -14.06 15.32 18.61
C PHE A 243 -13.28 15.84 19.84
N ASN A 244 -13.58 17.06 20.29
CA ASN A 244 -12.92 17.81 21.37
C ASN A 244 -11.47 18.21 21.02
N ASP A 245 -10.57 17.23 20.93
CA ASP A 245 -9.13 17.43 20.75
C ASP A 245 -8.71 17.41 19.27
N SER A 246 -9.63 17.05 18.37
CA SER A 246 -9.43 17.02 16.92
C SER A 246 -10.74 17.32 16.20
N PHE A 247 -10.66 17.61 14.91
CA PHE A 247 -11.82 17.84 14.05
C PHE A 247 -11.49 17.50 12.60
N ILE A 248 -12.51 17.18 11.81
CA ILE A 248 -12.40 16.94 10.38
C ILE A 248 -13.61 17.51 9.62
N TYR A 249 -13.60 17.38 8.29
CA TYR A 249 -14.65 17.85 7.40
C TYR A 249 -15.15 16.73 6.51
N LEU A 250 -16.38 16.29 6.76
CA LEU A 250 -17.02 15.23 5.98
C LEU A 250 -18.26 15.77 5.26
N ASP A 251 -18.38 15.45 3.97
CA ASP A 251 -19.66 15.52 3.28
C ASP A 251 -20.62 14.45 3.81
N ASP A 252 -21.88 14.51 3.38
CA ASP A 252 -22.93 13.61 3.87
C ASP A 252 -22.67 12.13 3.53
N ALA A 253 -22.06 11.82 2.38
CA ALA A 253 -21.80 10.45 1.99
C ALA A 253 -20.68 9.83 2.83
N HIS A 254 -19.57 10.55 3.03
CA HIS A 254 -18.51 10.10 3.95
C HIS A 254 -18.99 10.11 5.40
N GLY A 255 -19.73 11.14 5.82
CA GLY A 255 -20.39 11.19 7.13
C GLY A 255 -21.18 9.92 7.39
N GLY A 256 -22.05 9.53 6.45
CA GLY A 256 -22.85 8.31 6.54
C GLY A 256 -22.03 7.02 6.60
N LYS A 257 -20.92 6.91 5.85
CA LYS A 257 -20.00 5.75 5.94
C LYS A 257 -19.48 5.60 7.38
N TYR A 258 -19.00 6.70 7.97
CA TYR A 258 -18.44 6.70 9.32
C TYR A 258 -19.50 6.74 10.44
N GLY A 259 -20.79 6.87 10.09
CA GLY A 259 -21.95 6.77 10.98
C GLY A 259 -22.49 8.10 11.54
N PHE A 260 -22.20 9.23 10.89
CA PHE A 260 -22.64 10.58 11.26
C PHE A 260 -23.86 11.09 10.51
#